data_AF-A0A531AE19-F1
#
_entry.id   AF-A0A531AE19-F1
#
_cell.length_a   1.000
_cell.length_b   1.000
_cell.length_c   1.000
_cell.angle_alpha   90.00
_cell.angle_beta   90.00
_cell.angle_gamma   90.00
#
_symmetry.space_group_name_H-M   'P 1'
#
loop_
_entity.id
_entity.type
_entity.pdbx_description
1 polymer ?
#
loop_
_entity_poly.entity_id
_entity_poly.type
_entity_poly.pdbx_seq_one_letter_code
_entity_poly.pdbx_strand_id
1 'polypeptide(L)' 'PFKFVATKPGTTHLGLEEAHRDLRISPAEFDEVAAELGRTLDHFKVPKPEKTEVLAAFAAHKDEVTAGFVKQG' A
#
# COMPACT_ATOMS: atom_id res chain seq x y z
N PRO A 1 8.42 22.09 5.09
CA PRO A 1 7.72 20.80 5.33
C PRO A 1 7.38 20.13 3.99
N PHE A 2 7.74 18.86 3.80
CA PHE A 2 7.33 18.10 2.61
C PHE A 2 5.84 17.78 2.73
N LYS A 3 5.05 18.15 1.72
CA LYS A 3 3.61 17.87 1.70
C LYS A 3 3.40 16.63 0.85
N PHE A 4 3.26 15.48 1.50
CA PHE A 4 2.93 14.24 0.79
C PHE A 4 1.61 14.42 0.04
N VAL A 5 1.59 14.01 -1.22
CA VAL A 5 0.39 13.91 -2.04
C VAL A 5 0.30 12.45 -2.48
N ALA A 6 -0.69 11.75 -1.96
CA ALA A 6 -1.03 10.40 -2.39
C ALA A 6 -1.23 10.35 -3.92
N THR A 7 -0.87 9.23 -4.54
CA THR A 7 -1.32 8.94 -5.89
C THR A 7 -2.85 8.94 -5.91
N LYS A 8 -3.43 9.31 -7.05
CA LYS A 8 -4.85 9.15 -7.31
C LYS A 8 -5.01 8.23 -8.51
N PRO A 9 -5.90 7.23 -8.44
CA PRO A 9 -6.16 6.36 -9.56
C PRO A 9 -6.48 7.17 -10.83
N GLY A 10 -5.82 6.84 -11.94
CA GLY A 10 -6.06 7.43 -13.25
C GLY A 10 -5.51 8.84 -13.45
N THR A 11 -4.76 9.41 -12.50
CA THR A 11 -4.22 10.78 -12.65
C THR A 11 -2.75 10.84 -13.04
N THR A 12 -2.03 9.72 -12.99
CA THR A 12 -0.59 9.67 -13.23
C THR A 12 -0.24 8.41 -14.01
N HIS A 13 0.58 8.54 -15.06
CA HIS A 13 1.03 7.40 -15.89
C HIS A 13 1.86 6.34 -15.09
N LEU A 14 2.28 6.68 -13.87
CA LEU A 14 2.97 5.82 -12.91
C LEU A 14 2.24 5.83 -11.55
N GLY A 15 0.91 5.84 -11.55
CA GLY A 15 0.09 5.63 -10.35
C GLY A 15 0.31 4.24 -9.77
N LEU A 16 -0.04 4.02 -8.50
CA LEU A 16 0.12 2.72 -7.85
C LEU A 16 -0.67 1.63 -8.59
N GLU A 17 -1.84 1.97 -9.12
CA GLU A 17 -2.68 1.06 -9.90
C GLU A 17 -2.06 0.63 -11.23
N GLU A 18 -1.38 1.54 -11.94
CA GLU A 18 -0.71 1.23 -13.21
C GLU A 18 0.59 0.46 -12.97
N ALA A 19 1.37 0.87 -11.97
CA ALA A 19 2.64 0.25 -11.63
C ALA A 19 2.49 -1.21 -11.17
N HIS A 20 1.38 -1.56 -10.52
CA HIS A 20 1.15 -2.90 -9.96
C HIS A 20 0.15 -3.75 -10.76
N ARG A 21 -0.46 -3.21 -11.82
CA ARG A 21 -1.53 -3.88 -12.59
C ARG A 21 -1.17 -5.29 -13.04
N ASP A 22 -0.01 -5.43 -13.66
CA ASP A 22 0.39 -6.69 -14.28
C ASP A 22 0.95 -7.71 -13.29
N LEU A 23 1.23 -7.28 -12.05
CA LEU A 23 1.67 -8.15 -10.96
C LEU A 23 0.53 -9.01 -10.40
N ARG A 24 -0.74 -8.60 -10.62
CA ARG A 24 -1.95 -9.31 -10.16
C ARG A 24 -1.93 -9.65 -8.67
N ILE A 25 -1.43 -8.71 -7.86
CA ILE A 25 -1.31 -8.86 -6.42
C ILE A 25 -2.72 -9.07 -5.83
N SER A 26 -2.92 -10.21 -5.20
CA SER A 26 -4.15 -10.51 -4.48
C SER A 26 -4.27 -9.65 -3.21
N PRO A 27 -5.50 -9.42 -2.71
CA PRO A 27 -5.71 -8.74 -1.43
C PRO A 27 -4.95 -9.40 -0.27
N ALA A 28 -4.80 -10.72 -0.29
CA ALA A 28 -4.08 -11.47 0.73
C ALA A 28 -2.56 -11.26 0.66
N GLU A 29 -1.98 -11.21 -0.54
CA GLU A 29 -0.55 -10.88 -0.72
C GLU A 29 -0.26 -9.44 -0.26
N PHE A 30 -1.16 -8.50 -0.55
CA PHE A 30 -1.04 -7.14 -0.02
C PHE A 30 -1.09 -7.10 1.51
N ASP A 31 -2.01 -7.85 2.12
CA ASP A 31 -2.14 -7.93 3.59
C ASP A 31 -0.87 -8.51 4.24
N GLU A 32 -0.22 -9.48 3.58
CA GLU A 32 1.05 -10.03 4.08
C GLU A 32 2.18 -8.99 4.06
N VAL A 33 2.25 -8.15 3.02
CA VAL A 33 3.24 -7.05 2.97
C VAL A 33 2.96 -6.02 4.08
N ALA A 34 1.68 -5.70 4.35
CA ALA A 34 1.32 -4.82 5.47
C ALA A 34 1.72 -5.44 6.83
N ALA A 35 1.57 -6.76 6.98
CA ALA A 35 2.00 -7.48 8.17
C ALA A 35 3.53 -7.47 8.33
N GLU A 36 4.28 -7.72 7.25
CA GLU A 36 5.75 -7.66 7.25
C GLU A 36 6.27 -6.25 7.56
N LEU A 37 5.63 -5.22 7.02
CA LEU A 37 5.92 -3.84 7.37
C LEU A 37 5.67 -3.59 8.87
N GLY A 38 4.55 -4.09 9.40
CA GLY A 38 4.24 -4.01 10.83
C GLY A 38 5.29 -4.66 11.72
N ARG A 39 5.76 -5.88 11.35
CA ARG A 39 6.83 -6.61 12.05
C ARG A 39 8.16 -5.87 11.97
N THR A 40 8.47 -5.29 10.82
CA THR A 40 9.68 -4.49 10.61
C THR A 40 9.69 -3.27 11.52
N LEU A 41 8.57 -2.54 11.61
CA LEU A 41 8.44 -1.38 12.50
C LEU A 41 8.60 -1.77 13.97
N ASP A 42 8.06 -2.93 14.38
CA ASP A 42 8.27 -3.47 15.73
C ASP A 42 9.74 -3.81 15.99
N HIS A 43 10.42 -4.43 15.02
CA HIS A 43 11.85 -4.75 15.11
C HIS A 43 12.70 -3.51 15.36
N PHE A 44 12.40 -2.41 14.66
CA PHE A 44 13.06 -1.11 14.84
C PHE A 44 12.52 -0.30 16.02
N LYS A 45 11.58 -0.85 16.80
CA LYS A 45 10.99 -0.22 17.99
C LYS A 45 10.35 1.14 17.70
N VAL A 46 9.72 1.26 16.53
CA VAL A 46 8.97 2.47 16.18
C VAL A 46 7.81 2.63 17.17
N PRO A 47 7.59 3.83 17.75
CA PRO A 47 6.51 3.99 18.72
C PRO A 47 5.14 3.80 18.07
N LYS A 48 4.16 3.45 18.92
CA LYS A 48 2.81 3.08 18.47
C LYS A 48 2.12 4.15 17.60
N PRO A 49 2.20 5.46 17.91
CA PRO A 49 1.55 6.49 17.09
C PRO A 49 2.06 6.46 15.64
N GLU A 50 3.38 6.50 15.44
CA GLU A 50 4.01 6.52 14.12
C GLU A 50 3.76 5.21 13.37
N LYS A 51 3.83 4.06 14.05
CA LYS A 51 3.48 2.77 13.45
C LYS A 51 2.03 2.77 12.93
N THR A 52 1.11 3.32 13.71
CA THR A 52 -0.32 3.37 13.35
C THR A 52 -0.53 4.27 12.14
N GLU A 53 0.11 5.44 12.11
CA GLU A 53 0.03 6.37 10.98
C GLU A 53 0.57 5.75 9.68
N VAL A 54 1.74 5.08 9.74
CA VAL A 54 2.34 4.44 8.57
C VAL A 54 1.46 3.30 8.05
N LEU A 55 0.98 2.41 8.92
CA LEU A 55 0.15 1.29 8.51
C LEU A 55 -1.20 1.75 7.96
N ALA A 56 -1.80 2.81 8.51
CA ALA A 56 -3.03 3.39 7.99
C ALA A 56 -2.82 4.02 6.60
N ALA A 57 -1.72 4.77 6.42
CA ALA A 57 -1.37 5.35 5.12
C ALA A 57 -1.10 4.26 4.07
N PHE A 58 -0.39 3.19 4.44
CA PHE A 58 -0.13 2.05 3.55
C PHE A 58 -1.44 1.34 3.15
N ALA A 59 -2.29 1.03 4.13
CA ALA A 59 -3.56 0.34 3.90
C ALA A 59 -4.54 1.14 3.01
N ALA A 60 -4.47 2.48 3.04
CA ALA A 60 -5.31 3.34 2.19
C ALA A 60 -5.09 3.13 0.68
N HIS A 61 -3.98 2.51 0.29
CA HIS A 61 -3.63 2.24 -1.11
C HIS A 61 -3.94 0.80 -1.57
N LYS A 62 -4.59 -0.02 -0.73
CA LYS A 62 -4.87 -1.43 -1.04
C LYS A 62 -5.67 -1.60 -2.34
N ASP A 63 -6.70 -0.79 -2.53
CA ASP A 63 -7.59 -0.90 -3.70
C ASP A 63 -6.87 -0.50 -5.00
N GLU A 64 -5.96 0.47 -4.93
CA GLU A 64 -5.10 0.85 -6.07
C GLU A 64 -4.19 -0.31 -6.48
N VAL A 65 -3.46 -0.88 -5.52
CA VAL A 65 -2.44 -1.90 -5.79
C VAL A 65 -3.06 -3.24 -6.23
N THR A 66 -4.24 -3.59 -5.70
CA THR A 66 -4.91 -4.85 -6.01
C THR A 66 -5.87 -4.76 -7.21
N ALA A 67 -6.01 -3.59 -7.84
CA ALA A 67 -6.92 -3.39 -8.96
C ALA A 67 -6.70 -4.35 -10.14
N GLY A 68 -5.46 -4.78 -10.38
CA GLY A 68 -5.11 -5.75 -11.41
C GLY A 68 -5.62 -7.18 -11.15
N PHE A 69 -5.93 -7.53 -9.89
CA PHE A 69 -6.41 -8.85 -9.49
C PHE A 69 -7.89 -9.06 -9.81
N VAL A 70 -8.73 -8.03 -9.60
CA VAL A 70 -10.21 -8.12 -9.77
C VAL A 70 -10.63 -8.19 -11.24
N LYS A 71 -9.80 -7.71 -12.18
CA LYS A 71 -10.16 -7.58 -13.61
C LYS A 71 -10.35 -8.90 -14.38
N GLN A 72 -10.19 -10.06 -13.74
CA GLN A 72 -10.47 -11.39 -14.32
C GLN A 72 -11.23 -12.34 -13.35
N GLY A 73 -11.96 -11.79 -12.37
CA GLY A 73 -12.92 -12.55 -11.56
C GLY A 73 -14.28 -12.68 -12.23
#